data_AF-A0A8I2BWN3-F1
#
_entry.id   AF-A0A8I2BWN3-F1
#
_cell.length_a   1.000
_cell.length_b   1.000
_cell.length_c   1.000
_cell.angle_alpha   90.00
_cell.angle_beta   90.00
_cell.angle_gamma   90.00
#
_symmetry.space_group_name_H-M   'P 1'
#
loop_
_entity.id
_entity.type
_entity.pdbx_description
1 polymer ?
#
loop_
_entity_poly.entity_id
_entity_poly.type
_entity_poly.pdbx_seq_one_letter_code
_entity_poly.pdbx_strand_id
1 'polypeptide(L)'
;MKTKKTVWIPAIIAVTVAALLVIYYYYMPSVSGGGPGLRPPGGEVSNVPGHMGGRPGEKGGGGNGELFKTSGTISVFLGAATFSWFWFKKKLRSPSMLVRKTGKLLHSMHKLLGWATLILIAVHGIYFLITKLQDNKTYTGIAGFVILLAIAGYGFFINKVRNKWMRTVHRSLGLLWVPVLLLHAGGSAIMAVIASLAVGGLVWVLEKMVGKTAEPSRGIDN
;
A
#
# COMPACT_ATOMS: atom_id res chain seq x y z
N MET A 1 3.84 12.67 33.92
CA MET A 1 3.82 11.58 32.89
C MET A 1 2.95 11.89 31.66
N LYS A 2 3.02 13.10 31.06
CA LYS A 2 2.18 13.52 29.91
C LYS A 2 2.74 13.08 28.53
N THR A 3 3.98 12.62 28.45
CA THR A 3 4.73 12.40 27.19
C THR A 3 4.42 11.10 26.44
N LYS A 4 3.63 10.19 27.02
CA LYS A 4 3.40 8.86 26.41
C LYS A 4 2.33 8.88 25.30
N LYS A 5 1.31 9.73 25.41
CA LYS A 5 0.19 9.79 24.45
C LYS A 5 0.32 10.92 23.41
N THR A 6 1.06 11.99 23.69
CA THR A 6 1.28 13.12 22.75
C THR A 6 1.93 12.69 21.45
N VAL A 7 2.65 11.58 21.50
CA VAL A 7 3.25 10.88 20.37
C VAL A 7 2.24 10.51 19.25
N TRP A 8 0.94 10.40 19.56
CA TRP A 8 -0.12 10.15 18.59
C TRP A 8 -0.59 11.40 17.85
N ILE A 9 -0.30 12.62 18.35
CA ILE A 9 -0.84 13.86 17.81
C ILE A 9 -0.49 14.02 16.31
N PRO A 10 0.78 13.87 15.87
CA PRO A 10 1.10 13.99 14.44
C PRO A 10 0.39 12.94 13.58
N ALA A 11 0.25 11.71 14.07
CA ALA A 11 -0.48 10.64 13.37
C ALA A 11 -1.97 10.99 13.22
N ILE A 12 -2.62 11.48 14.28
CA ILE A 12 -4.04 11.87 14.24
C ILE A 12 -4.25 13.00 13.23
N ILE A 13 -3.36 14.00 13.21
CA ILE A 13 -3.41 15.09 12.23
C ILE A 13 -3.30 14.53 10.81
N ALA A 14 -2.30 13.69 10.54
CA ALA A 14 -2.10 13.09 9.22
C ALA A 14 -3.30 12.24 8.78
N VAL A 15 -3.87 11.44 9.68
CA VAL A 15 -5.06 10.62 9.40
C VAL A 15 -6.28 11.48 9.16
N THR A 16 -6.45 12.57 9.91
CA THR A 16 -7.57 13.50 9.73
C THR A 16 -7.48 14.17 8.36
N VAL A 17 -6.31 14.68 7.97
CA VAL A 17 -6.07 15.25 6.65
C VAL A 17 -6.34 14.23 5.54
N ALA A 18 -5.83 13.01 5.67
CA ALA A 18 -6.07 11.95 4.70
C ALA A 18 -7.56 11.57 4.60
N ALA A 19 -8.27 11.48 5.73
CA ALA A 19 -9.69 11.21 5.75
C ALA A 19 -10.49 12.33 5.07
N LEU A 20 -10.19 13.60 5.35
CA LEU A 20 -10.83 14.74 4.70
C LEU A 20 -10.61 14.72 3.18
N LEU A 21 -9.41 14.38 2.71
CA LEU A 21 -9.12 14.24 1.28
C LEU A 21 -9.90 13.09 0.62
N VAL A 22 -10.02 11.94 1.30
CA VAL A 22 -10.82 10.80 0.81
C VAL A 22 -12.31 11.14 0.81
N ILE A 23 -12.81 11.80 1.85
CA ILE A 23 -14.18 12.29 1.91
C ILE A 23 -14.41 13.24 0.73
N TYR A 24 -13.56 14.25 0.56
CA TYR A 24 -13.65 15.21 -0.54
C TYR A 24 -13.69 14.51 -1.92
N TYR A 25 -12.86 13.49 -2.13
CA TYR A 25 -12.89 12.66 -3.34
C TYR A 25 -14.28 12.07 -3.64
N TYR A 26 -15.00 11.59 -2.62
CA TYR A 26 -16.35 11.03 -2.80
C TYR A 26 -17.44 12.10 -2.96
N TYR A 27 -17.26 13.30 -2.41
CA TYR A 27 -18.25 14.38 -2.49
C TYR A 27 -18.09 15.31 -3.72
N MET A 28 -16.90 15.45 -4.27
CA MET A 28 -16.65 16.29 -5.47
C MET A 28 -17.47 15.89 -6.71
N PRO A 29 -17.68 14.58 -7.01
CA PRO A 29 -18.59 14.17 -8.09
C PRO A 29 -20.05 14.63 -7.88
N SER A 30 -20.47 14.90 -6.65
CA SER A 30 -21.84 15.32 -6.30
C SER A 30 -22.07 16.83 -6.39
N VAL A 31 -21.02 17.64 -6.42
CA VAL A 31 -21.10 19.11 -6.51
C VAL A 31 -20.90 19.61 -7.95
N SER A 32 -20.19 18.84 -8.78
CA SER A 32 -20.04 19.09 -10.23
C SER A 32 -21.02 18.26 -11.07
N GLY A 33 -22.23 18.02 -10.54
CA GLY A 33 -23.33 17.35 -11.22
C GLY A 33 -23.90 18.19 -12.36
N GLY A 34 -23.17 18.28 -13.47
CA GLY A 34 -23.78 18.50 -14.78
C GLY A 34 -24.80 17.38 -15.01
N GLY A 35 -26.06 17.76 -15.22
CA GLY A 35 -27.22 16.87 -15.21
C GLY A 35 -27.22 15.74 -16.27
N PRO A 36 -28.32 14.98 -16.37
CA PRO A 36 -28.47 13.95 -17.38
C PRO A 36 -28.42 14.60 -18.77
N GLY A 37 -27.29 14.45 -19.45
CA GLY A 37 -27.11 14.92 -20.82
C GLY A 37 -28.15 14.28 -21.74
N LEU A 38 -29.05 15.11 -22.26
CA LEU A 38 -30.04 14.80 -23.27
C LEU A 38 -29.40 14.10 -24.47
N ARG A 39 -29.94 12.91 -24.82
CA ARG A 39 -29.75 12.28 -26.13
C ARG A 39 -30.25 13.24 -27.23
N PRO A 40 -29.48 13.52 -28.30
CA PRO A 40 -30.07 14.02 -29.54
C PRO A 40 -30.86 12.89 -30.21
N PRO A 41 -32.06 13.15 -30.76
CA PRO A 41 -32.81 12.18 -31.55
C PRO A 41 -32.44 12.23 -33.04
N GLY A 42 -32.30 11.05 -33.66
CA GLY A 42 -32.28 10.82 -35.13
C GLY A 42 -30.89 10.95 -35.78
N GLY A 43 -30.45 10.15 -36.75
CA GLY A 43 -30.86 8.89 -37.40
C GLY A 43 -29.54 8.13 -37.73
N GLU A 44 -29.39 7.04 -38.45
CA GLU A 44 -30.21 6.16 -39.27
C GLU A 44 -29.32 4.90 -39.51
N VAL A 45 -29.93 3.73 -39.44
CA VAL A 45 -29.57 2.39 -39.98
C VAL A 45 -28.17 2.18 -40.60
N SER A 46 -27.39 1.25 -40.03
CA SER A 46 -26.55 0.31 -40.80
C SER A 46 -26.31 -0.98 -40.01
N ASN A 47 -26.86 -2.07 -40.54
CA ASN A 47 -26.70 -3.44 -40.04
C ASN A 47 -25.29 -3.95 -40.35
N VAL A 48 -24.50 -4.27 -39.31
CA VAL A 48 -23.36 -5.19 -39.41
C VAL A 48 -23.30 -6.05 -38.14
N PRO A 49 -23.31 -7.39 -38.23
CA PRO A 49 -23.06 -8.25 -37.09
C PRO A 49 -21.54 -8.49 -36.96
N GLY A 50 -20.92 -8.02 -35.88
CA GLY A 50 -19.49 -8.29 -35.69
C GLY A 50 -18.89 -7.74 -34.40
N HIS A 51 -18.40 -8.66 -33.59
CA HIS A 51 -17.39 -8.50 -32.54
C HIS A 51 -17.79 -7.84 -31.21
N MET A 52 -17.94 -8.71 -30.19
CA MET A 52 -17.74 -8.35 -28.79
C MET A 52 -16.31 -7.83 -28.56
N GLY A 53 -16.19 -6.79 -27.73
CA GLY A 53 -14.95 -6.44 -27.04
C GLY A 53 -14.31 -5.15 -27.52
N GLY A 54 -14.42 -4.10 -26.71
CA GLY A 54 -13.61 -2.89 -26.87
C GLY A 54 -14.34 -1.63 -26.42
N ARG A 55 -14.22 -1.29 -25.13
CA ARG A 55 -14.57 0.05 -24.65
C ARG A 55 -13.48 1.03 -25.15
N PRO A 56 -13.82 2.25 -25.60
CA PRO A 56 -12.93 3.06 -26.42
C PRO A 56 -11.98 3.93 -25.59
N GLY A 57 -10.72 4.02 -26.04
CA GLY A 57 -10.02 5.30 -26.16
C GLY A 57 -9.33 5.90 -24.93
N GLU A 58 -8.20 5.33 -24.50
CA GLU A 58 -7.07 6.12 -23.99
C GLU A 58 -5.75 5.50 -24.49
N LYS A 59 -5.65 5.29 -25.81
CA LYS A 59 -4.36 5.15 -26.51
C LYS A 59 -3.96 6.54 -26.99
N GLY A 60 -3.05 7.17 -26.27
CA GLY A 60 -2.40 8.41 -26.67
C GLY A 60 -1.04 8.55 -26.00
N GLY A 61 0.00 8.14 -26.70
CA GLY A 61 1.39 8.52 -26.43
C GLY A 61 2.24 7.45 -25.73
N GLY A 62 3.01 6.69 -26.51
CA GLY A 62 4.25 6.11 -26.01
C GLY A 62 5.17 7.25 -25.56
N GLY A 63 5.54 7.28 -24.28
CA GLY A 63 6.25 8.41 -23.69
C GLY A 63 6.24 8.36 -22.17
N ASN A 64 7.09 9.17 -21.55
CA ASN A 64 7.44 9.21 -20.12
C ASN A 64 6.31 8.91 -19.12
N GLY A 65 5.04 9.24 -19.41
CA GLY A 65 3.89 8.92 -18.56
C GLY A 65 3.67 7.43 -18.27
N GLU A 66 4.01 6.53 -19.19
CA GLU A 66 3.93 5.07 -18.94
C GLU A 66 5.02 4.61 -17.96
N LEU A 67 6.22 5.19 -18.06
CA LEU A 67 7.32 4.95 -17.12
C LEU A 67 6.94 5.42 -15.71
N PHE A 68 6.30 6.59 -15.58
CA PHE A 68 5.82 7.08 -14.28
C PHE A 68 4.68 6.24 -13.69
N LYS A 69 3.74 5.74 -14.51
CA LYS A 69 2.73 4.76 -14.06
C LYS A 69 3.40 3.48 -13.56
N THR A 70 4.37 2.96 -14.31
CA THR A 70 5.13 1.76 -13.95
C THR A 70 5.91 1.97 -12.65
N SER A 71 6.53 3.13 -12.47
CA SER A 71 7.22 3.50 -11.22
C SER A 71 6.27 3.49 -10.01
N GLY A 72 5.02 3.94 -10.19
CA GLY A 72 3.96 3.84 -9.19
C GLY A 72 3.67 2.39 -8.82
N THR A 73 3.48 1.51 -9.81
CA THR A 73 3.28 0.07 -9.57
C THR A 73 4.47 -0.58 -8.87
N ILE A 74 5.70 -0.31 -9.32
CA ILE A 74 6.93 -0.79 -8.68
C ILE A 74 6.97 -0.36 -7.21
N SER A 75 6.63 0.90 -6.94
CA SER A 75 6.63 1.42 -5.58
C SER A 75 5.63 0.72 -4.65
N VAL A 76 4.47 0.30 -5.17
CA VAL A 76 3.46 -0.48 -4.43
C VAL A 76 4.03 -1.85 -4.06
N PHE A 77 4.70 -2.54 -4.99
CA PHE A 77 5.33 -3.84 -4.71
C PHE A 77 6.54 -3.72 -3.77
N LEU A 78 7.36 -2.67 -3.89
CA LEU A 78 8.41 -2.38 -2.91
C LEU A 78 7.80 -2.09 -1.53
N GLY A 79 6.67 -1.38 -1.48
CA GLY A 79 5.91 -1.14 -0.27
C GLY A 79 5.43 -2.45 0.37
N ALA A 80 4.93 -3.39 -0.42
CA ALA A 80 4.51 -4.71 0.05
C ALA A 80 5.70 -5.58 0.52
N ALA A 81 6.84 -5.51 -0.16
CA ALA A 81 8.08 -6.16 0.29
C ALA A 81 8.55 -5.59 1.64
N THR A 82 8.53 -4.26 1.77
CA THR A 82 8.81 -3.56 3.03
C THR A 82 7.84 -3.97 4.13
N PHE A 83 6.54 -4.09 3.81
CA PHE A 83 5.48 -4.47 4.74
C PHE A 83 5.57 -5.93 5.17
N SER A 84 6.07 -6.82 4.32
CA SER A 84 6.23 -8.25 4.61
C SER A 84 7.10 -8.51 5.85
N TRP A 85 7.97 -7.57 6.22
CA TRP A 85 8.66 -7.54 7.51
C TRP A 85 7.73 -7.75 8.72
N PHE A 86 6.46 -7.35 8.62
CA PHE A 86 5.43 -7.55 9.64
C PHE A 86 5.34 -9.00 10.11
N TRP A 87 5.44 -9.96 9.19
CA TRP A 87 5.35 -11.40 9.45
C TRP A 87 6.62 -11.96 10.11
N PHE A 88 7.78 -11.41 9.77
CA PHE A 88 9.09 -11.91 10.23
C PHE A 88 9.57 -11.29 11.53
N LYS A 89 9.06 -10.11 11.94
CA LYS A 89 9.58 -9.36 13.10
C LYS A 89 9.57 -10.13 14.43
N LYS A 90 8.66 -11.10 14.60
CA LYS A 90 8.58 -11.97 15.79
C LYS A 90 9.30 -13.32 15.60
N LYS A 91 9.84 -13.58 14.41
CA LYS A 91 10.40 -14.89 13.99
C LYS A 91 11.92 -14.87 13.80
N LEU A 92 12.61 -13.83 14.28
CA LEU A 92 14.07 -13.70 14.20
C LEU A 92 14.85 -14.77 15.00
N ARG A 93 14.19 -15.45 15.94
CA ARG A 93 14.74 -16.59 16.70
C ARG A 93 14.05 -17.91 16.34
N SER A 94 13.40 -17.97 15.17
CA SER A 94 12.74 -19.19 14.71
C SER A 94 13.73 -20.37 14.61
N PRO A 95 13.27 -21.60 14.92
CA PRO A 95 14.03 -22.82 14.65
C PRO A 95 14.21 -23.08 13.15
N SER A 96 13.36 -22.52 12.28
CA SER A 96 13.52 -22.60 10.83
C SER A 96 14.66 -21.69 10.35
N MET A 97 15.73 -22.28 9.85
CA MET A 97 16.89 -21.57 9.27
C MET A 97 16.49 -20.62 8.14
N LEU A 98 15.54 -21.04 7.28
CA LEU A 98 15.04 -20.22 6.17
C LEU A 98 14.28 -19.00 6.68
N VAL A 99 13.29 -19.19 7.57
CA VAL A 99 12.50 -18.07 8.13
C VAL A 99 13.40 -17.09 8.88
N ARG A 100 14.39 -17.61 9.62
CA ARG A 100 15.35 -16.79 10.35
C ARG A 100 16.27 -15.99 9.43
N LYS A 101 16.86 -16.60 8.39
CA LYS A 101 17.75 -15.91 7.43
C LYS A 101 16.97 -14.84 6.66
N THR A 102 15.81 -15.19 6.11
CA THR A 102 14.93 -14.24 5.40
C THR A 102 14.47 -13.12 6.32
N GLY A 103 14.14 -13.41 7.57
CA GLY A 103 13.80 -12.41 8.56
C GLY A 103 14.95 -11.42 8.82
N LYS A 104 16.19 -11.89 8.98
CA LYS A 104 17.35 -10.99 9.14
C LYS A 104 17.59 -10.12 7.91
N LEU A 105 17.45 -10.69 6.70
CA LEU A 105 17.56 -9.94 5.45
C LEU A 105 16.50 -8.85 5.36
N LEU A 106 15.23 -9.21 5.55
CA LEU A 106 14.12 -8.26 5.52
C LEU A 106 14.26 -7.19 6.62
N HIS A 107 14.78 -7.53 7.80
CA HIS A 107 15.06 -6.55 8.85
C HIS A 107 16.03 -5.47 8.37
N SER A 108 17.13 -5.88 7.73
CA SER A 108 18.16 -4.99 7.20
C SER A 108 17.61 -4.15 6.05
N MET A 109 16.89 -4.78 5.12
CA MET A 109 16.36 -4.12 3.92
C MET A 109 15.15 -3.24 4.19
N HIS A 110 14.38 -3.46 5.26
CA HIS A 110 13.13 -2.74 5.54
C HIS A 110 13.31 -1.22 5.52
N LYS A 111 14.41 -0.71 6.10
CA LYS A 111 14.69 0.74 6.09
C LYS A 111 15.00 1.22 4.67
N LEU A 112 15.86 0.52 3.93
CA LEU A 112 16.25 0.86 2.57
C LEU A 112 15.03 0.84 1.61
N LEU A 113 14.26 -0.24 1.64
CA LEU A 113 13.06 -0.39 0.82
C LEU A 113 12.00 0.66 1.18
N GLY A 114 11.85 1.00 2.47
CA GLY A 114 10.96 2.08 2.89
C GLY A 114 11.34 3.44 2.29
N TRP A 115 12.63 3.79 2.26
CA TRP A 115 13.10 5.01 1.61
C TRP A 115 12.94 4.97 0.09
N ALA A 116 13.25 3.84 -0.54
CA ALA A 116 13.07 3.66 -1.99
C ALA A 116 11.59 3.80 -2.39
N THR A 117 10.67 3.18 -1.64
CA THR A 117 9.22 3.36 -1.82
C THR A 117 8.82 4.81 -1.68
N LEU A 118 9.30 5.52 -0.65
CA LEU A 118 8.97 6.94 -0.46
C LEU A 118 9.43 7.80 -1.63
N ILE A 119 10.67 7.62 -2.11
CA ILE A 119 11.23 8.38 -3.23
C ILE A 119 10.44 8.10 -4.51
N LEU A 120 10.18 6.83 -4.83
CA LEU A 120 9.43 6.47 -6.04
C LEU A 120 8.00 7.03 -6.02
N ILE A 121 7.32 6.94 -4.87
CA ILE A 121 5.97 7.51 -4.72
C ILE A 121 6.00 9.04 -4.83
N ALA A 122 7.00 9.69 -4.25
CA ALA A 122 7.15 11.15 -4.36
C ALA A 122 7.37 11.57 -5.82
N VAL A 123 8.26 10.90 -6.56
CA VAL A 123 8.51 11.16 -7.98
C VAL A 123 7.25 10.92 -8.82
N HIS A 124 6.60 9.78 -8.63
CA HIS A 124 5.32 9.46 -9.27
C HIS A 124 4.25 10.52 -8.97
N GLY A 125 4.10 10.89 -7.70
CA GLY A 125 3.10 11.85 -7.23
C GLY A 125 3.35 13.26 -7.76
N ILE A 126 4.59 13.76 -7.72
CA ILE A 126 4.95 15.09 -8.24
C ILE A 126 4.68 15.18 -9.74
N TYR A 127 5.07 14.14 -10.50
CA TYR A 127 4.82 14.10 -11.94
C TYR A 127 3.31 14.21 -12.25
N PHE A 128 2.47 13.41 -11.61
CA PHE A 128 1.02 13.45 -11.85
C PHE A 128 0.32 14.67 -11.26
N LEU A 129 0.85 15.25 -10.17
CA LEU A 129 0.33 16.50 -9.63
C LEU A 129 0.52 17.64 -10.62
N ILE A 130 1.66 17.71 -11.31
CA ILE A 130 1.94 18.77 -12.28
C ILE A 130 1.23 18.52 -13.62
N THR A 131 1.14 17.26 -14.05
CA THR A 131 0.62 16.91 -15.39
C THR A 131 -0.89 16.63 -15.43
N LYS A 132 -1.52 16.34 -14.28
CA LYS A 132 -2.95 15.98 -14.17
C LYS A 132 -3.67 16.70 -13.01
N LEU A 133 -3.52 18.03 -12.96
CA LEU A 133 -4.03 18.89 -11.88
C LEU A 133 -5.54 18.77 -11.56
N GLN A 134 -6.37 18.30 -12.50
CA GLN A 134 -7.83 18.24 -12.35
C GLN A 134 -8.40 16.82 -12.17
N ASP A 135 -7.57 15.78 -12.05
CA ASP A 135 -8.06 14.43 -11.81
C ASP A 135 -8.46 14.25 -10.33
N ASN A 136 -9.73 13.92 -10.07
CA ASN A 136 -10.23 13.64 -8.73
C ASN A 136 -9.45 12.50 -8.05
N LYS A 137 -8.87 11.57 -8.81
CA LYS A 137 -8.03 10.48 -8.29
C LYS A 137 -6.75 10.98 -7.61
N THR A 138 -6.36 12.23 -7.86
CA THR A 138 -5.23 12.89 -7.20
C THR A 138 -5.44 13.00 -5.70
N TYR A 139 -6.67 13.22 -5.22
CA TYR A 139 -6.95 13.36 -3.78
C TYR A 139 -6.69 12.06 -2.99
N THR A 140 -7.03 10.89 -3.56
CA THR A 140 -6.71 9.60 -2.92
C THR A 140 -5.22 9.31 -2.94
N GLY A 141 -4.49 9.79 -3.97
CA GLY A 141 -3.04 9.73 -4.05
C GLY A 141 -2.36 10.59 -2.99
N ILE A 142 -2.78 11.85 -2.84
CA ILE A 142 -2.28 12.76 -1.81
C ILE A 142 -2.58 12.21 -0.41
N ALA A 143 -3.80 11.69 -0.17
CA ALA A 143 -4.15 11.05 1.09
C ALA A 143 -3.21 9.88 1.42
N GLY A 144 -2.95 9.02 0.44
CA GLY A 144 -1.99 7.91 0.59
C GLY A 144 -0.58 8.40 0.87
N PHE A 145 -0.13 9.48 0.21
CA PHE A 145 1.19 10.04 0.40
C PHE A 145 1.36 10.71 1.78
N VAL A 146 0.35 11.42 2.28
CA VAL A 146 0.35 12.01 3.64
C VAL A 146 0.53 10.93 4.71
N ILE A 147 -0.20 9.81 4.59
CA ILE A 147 -0.03 8.67 5.50
C ILE A 147 1.38 8.08 5.37
N LEU A 148 1.89 7.91 4.16
CA LEU A 148 3.23 7.38 3.91
C LEU A 148 4.33 8.28 4.52
N LEU A 149 4.20 9.61 4.39
CA LEU A 149 5.10 10.57 5.02
C LEU A 149 5.08 10.43 6.55
N ALA A 150 3.89 10.26 7.13
CA ALA A 150 3.77 9.99 8.56
C ALA A 150 4.47 8.67 8.95
N ILE A 151 4.26 7.58 8.19
CA ILE A 151 4.94 6.28 8.41
C ILE A 151 6.46 6.48 8.40
N ALA A 152 6.99 7.15 7.38
CA ALA A 152 8.42 7.40 7.21
C ALA A 152 8.99 8.24 8.35
N GLY A 153 8.32 9.34 8.72
CA GLY A 153 8.70 10.17 9.86
C GLY A 153 8.76 9.38 11.16
N TYR A 154 7.71 8.61 11.46
CA TYR A 154 7.71 7.74 12.64
C TYR A 154 8.77 6.64 12.60
N GLY A 155 9.06 6.09 11.41
CA GLY A 155 10.14 5.12 11.20
C GLY A 155 11.52 5.72 11.46
N PHE A 156 11.75 6.98 11.06
CA PHE A 156 12.99 7.71 11.33
C PHE A 156 13.19 7.98 12.83
N PHE A 157 12.15 8.43 13.54
CA PHE A 157 12.25 8.77 14.96
C PHE A 157 12.21 7.57 15.91
N ILE A 158 11.88 6.35 15.43
CA ILE A 158 11.68 5.16 16.28
C ILE A 158 12.91 4.76 17.10
N ASN A 159 14.11 5.01 16.57
CA ASN A 159 15.37 4.70 17.23
C ASN A 159 15.83 5.84 18.15
N LYS A 160 15.41 7.07 17.87
CA LYS A 160 15.76 8.27 18.64
C LYS A 160 14.86 8.43 19.87
N VAL A 161 13.56 8.25 19.69
CA VAL A 161 12.55 8.34 20.73
C VAL A 161 12.17 6.92 21.12
N ARG A 162 12.91 6.33 22.09
CA ARG A 162 12.76 4.94 22.59
C ARG A 162 11.41 4.71 23.31
N ASN A 163 10.29 4.97 22.64
CA ASN A 163 8.94 4.88 23.16
C ASN A 163 8.19 3.72 22.47
N LYS A 164 7.55 2.84 23.27
CA LYS A 164 6.73 1.73 22.75
C LYS A 164 5.61 2.20 21.82
N TRP A 165 5.02 3.37 22.11
CA TRP A 165 3.96 3.95 21.30
C TRP A 165 4.44 4.31 19.89
N MET A 166 5.74 4.57 19.69
CA MET A 166 6.29 4.76 18.34
C MET A 166 6.28 3.56 17.45
N ARG A 167 6.52 2.40 18.04
CA ARG A 167 6.38 1.15 17.32
C ARG A 167 4.91 0.86 17.02
N THR A 168 3.99 1.23 17.90
CA THR A 168 2.55 1.05 17.68
C THR A 168 2.04 1.95 16.57
N VAL A 169 2.28 3.26 16.64
CA VAL A 169 1.80 4.24 15.65
C VAL A 169 2.32 3.92 14.26
N HIS A 170 3.63 3.66 14.10
CA HIS A 170 4.21 3.30 12.81
C HIS A 170 3.54 2.05 12.21
N ARG A 171 3.24 1.04 13.03
CA ARG A 171 2.51 -0.17 12.58
C ARG A 171 1.06 0.12 12.22
N SER A 172 0.36 0.89 13.03
CA SER A 172 -1.05 1.25 12.79
C SER A 172 -1.20 2.07 11.51
N LEU A 173 -0.32 3.05 11.29
CA LEU A 173 -0.29 3.82 10.04
C LEU A 173 0.02 2.92 8.84
N GLY A 174 0.96 1.97 8.97
CA GLY A 174 1.25 0.99 7.92
C GLY A 174 0.04 0.13 7.55
N LEU A 175 -0.78 -0.28 8.52
CA LEU A 175 -2.03 -1.00 8.26
C LEU A 175 -3.10 -0.10 7.64
N LEU A 176 -3.23 1.13 8.12
CA LEU A 176 -4.20 2.12 7.61
C LEU A 176 -3.87 2.58 6.18
N TRP A 177 -2.60 2.50 5.78
CA TRP A 177 -2.19 2.85 4.43
C TRP A 177 -2.74 1.87 3.36
N VAL A 178 -2.97 0.60 3.73
CA VAL A 178 -3.48 -0.44 2.83
C VAL A 178 -4.84 -0.09 2.20
N PRO A 179 -5.90 0.27 2.96
CA PRO A 179 -7.18 0.65 2.35
C PRO A 179 -7.05 1.89 1.46
N VAL A 180 -6.22 2.88 1.81
CA VAL A 180 -6.01 4.06 0.96
C VAL A 180 -5.28 3.70 -0.34
N LEU A 181 -4.31 2.79 -0.28
CA LEU A 181 -3.66 2.21 -1.45
C LEU A 181 -4.65 1.46 -2.35
N LEU A 182 -5.59 0.71 -1.79
CA LEU A 182 -6.62 0.01 -2.58
C LEU A 182 -7.49 1.00 -3.35
N LEU A 183 -7.89 2.11 -2.72
CA LEU A 183 -8.66 3.17 -3.37
C LEU A 183 -7.87 3.84 -4.51
N HIS A 184 -6.57 4.06 -4.33
CA HIS A 184 -5.76 4.78 -5.30
C HIS A 184 -5.20 3.89 -6.43
N ALA A 185 -4.56 2.78 -6.07
CA ALA A 185 -3.83 1.92 -7.01
C ALA A 185 -4.68 0.73 -7.54
N GLY A 186 -5.84 0.46 -6.93
CA GLY A 186 -6.78 -0.56 -7.41
C GLY A 186 -6.14 -1.94 -7.54
N GLY A 187 -6.15 -2.50 -8.76
CA GLY A 187 -5.68 -3.86 -9.04
C GLY A 187 -4.25 -4.17 -8.59
N SER A 188 -3.30 -3.24 -8.75
CA SER A 188 -1.91 -3.46 -8.32
C SER A 188 -1.80 -3.53 -6.79
N ALA A 189 -2.58 -2.74 -6.05
CA ALA A 189 -2.67 -2.85 -4.60
C ALA A 189 -3.32 -4.16 -4.16
N ILE A 190 -4.36 -4.65 -4.86
CA ILE A 190 -4.96 -5.96 -4.58
C ILE A 190 -3.92 -7.07 -4.73
N MET A 191 -3.20 -7.11 -5.85
CA MET A 191 -2.14 -8.09 -6.08
C MET A 191 -1.04 -8.02 -5.03
N ALA A 192 -0.63 -6.82 -4.63
CA ALA A 192 0.37 -6.60 -3.60
C ALA A 192 -0.09 -7.09 -2.21
N VAL A 193 -1.37 -6.89 -1.86
CA VAL A 193 -1.97 -7.41 -0.63
C VAL A 193 -1.98 -8.94 -0.65
N ILE A 194 -2.46 -9.56 -1.74
CA ILE A 194 -2.48 -11.02 -1.90
C ILE A 194 -1.07 -11.58 -1.76
N ALA A 195 -0.07 -10.98 -2.43
CA ALA A 195 1.32 -11.40 -2.33
C ALA A 195 1.85 -11.31 -0.88
N SER A 196 1.56 -10.23 -0.15
CA SER A 196 1.99 -10.09 1.24
C SER A 196 1.32 -11.11 2.19
N LEU A 197 0.04 -11.42 1.95
CA LEU A 197 -0.67 -12.47 2.69
C LEU A 197 -0.11 -13.86 2.37
N ALA A 198 0.20 -14.15 1.11
CA ALA A 198 0.83 -15.41 0.69
C ALA A 198 2.18 -15.60 1.39
N VAL A 199 3.00 -14.55 1.50
CA VAL A 199 4.26 -14.58 2.28
C VAL A 199 3.97 -14.92 3.75
N GLY A 200 2.97 -14.29 4.37
CA GLY A 200 2.55 -14.60 5.74
C GLY A 200 2.12 -16.05 5.93
N GLY A 201 1.31 -16.57 5.01
CA GLY A 201 0.88 -17.97 4.97
C GLY A 201 2.05 -18.95 4.84
N LEU A 202 2.99 -18.67 3.93
CA LEU A 202 4.19 -19.48 3.75
C LEU A 202 5.04 -19.53 5.02
N VAL A 203 5.25 -18.38 5.68
CA VAL A 203 5.96 -18.33 6.97
C VAL A 203 5.25 -19.18 8.01
N TRP A 204 3.92 -19.11 8.11
CA TRP A 204 3.15 -19.91 9.06
C TRP A 204 3.28 -21.42 8.81
N VAL A 205 3.23 -21.86 7.55
CA VAL A 205 3.42 -23.27 7.18
C VAL A 205 4.82 -23.75 7.55
N LEU A 206 5.86 -23.00 7.19
CA LEU A 206 7.26 -23.36 7.49
C LEU A 206 7.53 -23.46 8.99
N GLU A 207 6.96 -22.56 9.80
CA GLU A 207 7.05 -22.62 11.25
C GLU A 207 6.34 -23.86 11.82
N LYS A 208 5.16 -24.18 11.29
CA LYS A 208 4.37 -25.34 11.74
C LYS A 208 5.05 -26.66 11.38
N MET A 209 5.71 -26.76 10.24
CA MET A 209 6.46 -27.95 9.82
C MET A 209 7.62 -28.24 10.77
N VAL A 210 8.42 -27.23 11.11
CA VAL A 210 9.57 -27.41 12.03
C VAL A 210 9.11 -27.77 13.44
N GLY A 211 7.98 -27.21 13.92
CA GLY A 211 7.41 -27.59 15.21
C GLY A 211 6.98 -29.07 15.27
N LYS A 212 6.44 -29.62 14.17
CA LYS A 212 6.07 -31.05 14.08
C LYS A 212 7.29 -31.97 14.01
N THR A 213 8.36 -31.58 13.32
CA THR A 213 9.58 -32.39 13.22
C THR A 213 10.38 -32.42 14.52
N ALA A 214 10.21 -31.43 15.41
CA ALA A 214 10.83 -31.40 16.73
C ALA A 214 10.09 -32.23 17.80
N GLU A 215 8.90 -32.77 17.48
CA GLU A 215 8.23 -33.82 18.27
C GLU A 215 8.31 -35.19 17.55
N PRO A 216 9.44 -35.92 17.63
CA PRO A 216 9.42 -37.37 17.53
C PRO A 216 9.58 -37.95 18.94
N SER A 217 8.55 -38.70 19.36
CA SER A 217 8.58 -39.66 20.49
C SER A 217 9.06 -39.12 21.85
N ARG A 218 8.14 -38.58 22.66
CA ARG A 218 8.20 -38.94 24.08
C ARG A 218 7.86 -40.42 24.15
N GLY A 219 8.90 -41.22 24.41
CA GLY A 219 8.83 -42.66 24.53
C GLY A 219 7.69 -43.08 25.43
N ILE A 220 6.94 -44.07 24.96
CA ILE A 220 6.26 -45.00 25.83
C ILE A 220 7.38 -45.87 26.39
N ASP A 221 7.97 -45.40 27.50
CA ASP A 221 8.94 -46.16 28.27
C ASP A 221 8.22 -46.65 29.52
N ASN A 222 7.89 -47.95 29.48
CA ASN A 222 7.44 -48.88 30.54
C ASN A 222 6.08 -48.66 31.20
#